data_AF-A0A3B8MH85-F1
#
_entry.id   AF-A0A3B8MH85-F1
#
_cell.length_a   1.000
_cell.length_b   1.000
_cell.length_c   1.000
_cell.angle_alpha   90.00
_cell.angle_beta   90.00
_cell.angle_gamma   90.00
#
_symmetry.space_group_name_H-M   'P 1'
#
loop_
_entity.id
_entity.type
_entity.pdbx_description
1 polymer ?
#
loop_
_entity_poly.entity_id
_entity_poly.type
_entity_poly.pdbx_seq_one_letter_code
_entity_poly.pdbx_strand_id
1 'polypeptide(L)'
;MSHLSIDTVVTPPEWAMLERLLIDAQVEAIAEFQTKYFDSRGYLLCIPRWGGNDGPDDAAENMLNWTVLYALGADRAVLDRYRVCWEGHLQQYTEAKTVEVEMARDGMYYKEFPVMFDWYHHGEWLSAFILEGLADPGDRIYNERLRRFAGLYMNEDPQAKNYDPEHKIIRSLFNGSRGPLLRKATALDWAGDPVEIEGRFRPGHGEGTFAQMLDHFKDYNDVVGDHPLNLGATTLGFNAYALTGESKYRDWMLEYTDAWVERTKANNDLIPSNIGLDGTIGGEADGKWYGGCYGWGFSVIN
;
A
#
# COMPACT_ATOMS: atom_id res chain seq x y z
N MET A 1 16.87 29.24 17.78
CA MET A 1 16.55 28.82 16.40
C MET A 1 16.90 29.97 15.49
N SER A 2 17.81 29.78 14.54
CA SER A 2 18.09 30.80 13.51
C SER A 2 16.92 30.81 12.53
N HIS A 3 16.14 31.89 12.51
CA HIS A 3 15.13 32.07 11.48
C HIS A 3 15.83 32.37 10.16
N LEU A 4 15.45 31.67 9.09
CA LEU A 4 15.82 32.04 7.73
C LEU A 4 15.21 33.42 7.45
N SER A 5 16.04 34.42 7.18
CA SER A 5 15.56 35.76 6.78
C SER A 5 15.76 35.88 5.27
N ILE A 6 14.65 36.03 4.55
CA ILE A 6 14.64 36.34 3.12
C ILE A 6 14.33 37.83 3.02
N ASP A 7 15.36 38.67 2.91
CA ASP A 7 15.26 40.14 2.91
C ASP A 7 15.56 40.76 1.53
N THR A 8 15.96 39.93 0.57
CA THR A 8 16.36 40.35 -0.77
C THR A 8 15.33 39.88 -1.79
N VAL A 9 14.69 40.82 -2.48
CA VAL A 9 13.80 40.52 -3.60
C VAL A 9 14.65 40.16 -4.82
N VAL A 10 14.37 39.01 -5.43
CA VAL A 10 14.98 38.60 -6.70
C VAL A 10 13.90 38.48 -7.76
N THR A 11 14.22 38.85 -9.00
CA THR A 11 13.35 38.55 -10.15
C THR A 11 13.28 37.03 -10.31
N PRO A 12 12.08 36.42 -10.38
CA PRO A 12 11.96 34.99 -10.55
C PRO A 12 12.64 34.56 -11.87
N PRO A 13 13.51 33.55 -11.85
CA PRO A 13 14.11 33.03 -13.07
C PRO A 13 13.03 32.39 -13.95
N GLU A 14 13.28 32.30 -15.26
CA GLU A 14 12.33 31.77 -16.24
C GLU A 14 11.80 30.37 -15.88
N TRP A 15 12.68 29.48 -15.38
CA TRP A 15 12.27 28.13 -14.98
C TRP A 15 11.20 28.13 -13.89
N ALA A 16 11.26 29.07 -12.94
CA ALA A 16 10.28 29.15 -11.85
C ALA A 16 8.91 29.61 -12.37
N MET A 17 8.90 30.46 -13.40
CA MET A 17 7.66 30.84 -14.07
C MET A 17 7.06 29.67 -14.87
N LEU A 18 7.88 28.90 -15.56
CA LEU A 18 7.44 27.70 -16.29
C LEU A 18 6.92 26.61 -15.34
N GLU A 19 7.57 26.43 -14.19
CA GLU A 19 7.10 25.51 -13.15
C GLU A 19 5.72 25.92 -12.60
N ARG A 20 5.49 27.23 -12.36
CA ARG A 20 4.15 27.70 -11.96
C ARG A 20 3.08 27.45 -13.03
N LEU A 21 3.40 27.69 -14.30
CA LEU A 21 2.48 27.39 -15.40
C LEU A 21 2.16 25.88 -15.49
N LEU A 22 3.16 25.03 -15.28
CA LEU A 22 2.96 23.58 -15.23
C LEU A 22 2.06 23.18 -14.06
N ILE A 23 2.31 23.71 -12.86
CA ILE A 23 1.48 23.45 -11.68
C ILE A 23 0.04 23.87 -11.95
N ASP A 24 -0.19 25.07 -12.47
CA ASP A 24 -1.55 25.57 -12.74
C ASP A 24 -2.26 24.71 -13.80
N ALA A 25 -1.56 24.27 -14.85
CA ALA A 25 -2.10 23.34 -15.84
C ALA A 25 -2.47 21.97 -15.24
N GLN A 26 -1.71 21.48 -14.25
CA GLN A 26 -2.05 20.26 -13.53
C GLN A 26 -3.29 20.42 -12.65
N VAL A 27 -3.49 21.60 -12.02
CA VAL A 27 -4.72 21.90 -11.25
C VAL A 27 -5.96 21.79 -12.15
N GLU A 28 -5.90 22.38 -13.35
CA GLU A 28 -6.99 22.32 -14.34
C GLU A 28 -7.25 20.88 -14.79
N ALA A 29 -6.19 20.13 -15.13
CA ALA A 29 -6.28 18.73 -15.54
C ALA A 29 -6.89 17.84 -14.46
N ILE A 30 -6.53 18.04 -13.18
CA ILE A 30 -7.10 17.32 -12.04
C ILE A 30 -8.60 17.58 -11.92
N ALA A 31 -9.04 18.83 -12.10
CA ALA A 31 -10.46 19.18 -12.03
C ALA A 31 -11.28 18.50 -13.14
N GLU A 32 -10.76 18.48 -14.38
CA GLU A 32 -11.37 17.76 -15.49
C GLU A 32 -11.38 16.24 -15.27
N PHE A 33 -10.25 15.69 -14.83
CA PHE A 33 -10.10 14.27 -14.53
C PHE A 33 -11.09 13.82 -13.46
N GLN A 34 -11.17 14.54 -12.33
CA GLN A 34 -12.12 14.22 -11.28
C GLN A 34 -13.57 14.25 -11.81
N THR A 35 -13.94 15.30 -12.53
CA THR A 35 -15.30 15.46 -13.09
C THR A 35 -15.68 14.31 -14.02
N LYS A 36 -14.71 13.78 -14.76
CA LYS A 36 -14.94 12.72 -15.74
C LYS A 36 -14.96 11.32 -15.13
N TYR A 37 -14.11 11.07 -14.14
CA TYR A 37 -13.84 9.72 -13.65
C TYR A 37 -14.33 9.45 -12.23
N PHE A 38 -14.88 10.44 -11.53
CA PHE A 38 -15.45 10.26 -10.19
C PHE A 38 -16.89 10.73 -10.13
N ASP A 39 -17.70 10.05 -9.32
CA ASP A 39 -19.06 10.50 -9.02
C ASP A 39 -19.11 11.54 -7.88
N SER A 40 -20.30 12.01 -7.55
CA SER A 40 -20.49 13.02 -6.50
C SER A 40 -20.15 12.56 -5.08
N ARG A 41 -19.98 11.25 -4.86
CA ARG A 41 -19.53 10.66 -3.58
C ARG A 41 -18.00 10.52 -3.54
N GLY A 42 -17.30 10.81 -4.63
CA GLY A 42 -15.88 10.55 -4.77
C GLY A 42 -15.55 9.11 -5.15
N TYR A 43 -16.53 8.33 -5.61
CA TYR A 43 -16.26 6.96 -6.07
C TYR A 43 -15.64 7.02 -7.45
N LEU A 44 -14.59 6.24 -7.68
CA LEU A 44 -14.03 6.05 -9.01
C LEU A 44 -15.07 5.34 -9.88
N LEU A 45 -15.27 5.83 -11.10
CA LEU A 45 -16.17 5.26 -12.10
C LEU A 45 -15.51 4.06 -12.79
N CYS A 46 -15.14 3.05 -11.99
CA CYS A 46 -14.61 1.76 -12.42
C CYS A 46 -15.56 0.63 -12.00
N ILE A 47 -15.14 -0.61 -12.25
CA ILE A 47 -15.73 -1.79 -11.62
C ILE A 47 -14.85 -2.10 -10.41
N PRO A 48 -15.32 -1.89 -9.16
CA PRO A 48 -14.52 -2.19 -7.98
C PRO A 48 -14.26 -3.69 -7.87
N ARG A 49 -13.00 -4.08 -7.70
CA ARG A 49 -12.59 -5.48 -7.69
C ARG A 49 -11.53 -5.75 -6.62
N TRP A 50 -11.39 -7.03 -6.31
CA TRP A 50 -10.34 -7.55 -5.45
C TRP A 50 -9.27 -8.21 -6.30
N GLY A 51 -8.02 -8.14 -5.84
CA GLY A 51 -6.89 -8.79 -6.52
C GLY A 51 -6.39 -7.98 -7.70
N GLY A 52 -5.69 -8.65 -8.62
CA GLY A 52 -5.14 -8.02 -9.81
C GLY A 52 -6.22 -7.50 -10.77
N ASN A 53 -5.85 -6.47 -11.54
CA ASN A 53 -6.68 -5.79 -12.53
C ASN A 53 -7.81 -4.94 -11.90
N ASP A 54 -7.43 -3.73 -11.47
CA ASP A 54 -8.24 -2.71 -10.80
C ASP A 54 -8.57 -3.06 -9.34
N GLY A 55 -7.55 -3.56 -8.63
CA GLY A 55 -7.60 -3.80 -7.20
C GLY A 55 -7.77 -2.52 -6.38
N PRO A 56 -7.95 -2.63 -5.06
CA PRO A 56 -8.07 -1.47 -4.17
C PRO A 56 -6.85 -0.53 -4.17
N ASP A 57 -5.70 -1.07 -4.54
CA ASP A 57 -4.44 -0.40 -4.80
C ASP A 57 -4.46 0.40 -6.11
N ASP A 58 -4.64 -0.26 -7.26
CA ASP A 58 -4.71 0.37 -8.60
C ASP A 58 -5.68 1.58 -8.61
N ALA A 59 -6.85 1.42 -7.99
CA ALA A 59 -7.87 2.47 -7.98
C ALA A 59 -7.43 3.72 -7.18
N ALA A 60 -6.70 3.54 -6.08
CA ALA A 60 -6.22 4.67 -5.30
C ALA A 60 -5.10 5.47 -5.99
N GLU A 61 -4.31 4.82 -6.85
CA GLU A 61 -3.23 5.47 -7.61
C GLU A 61 -3.73 6.57 -8.55
N ASN A 62 -5.02 6.60 -8.89
CA ASN A 62 -5.63 7.71 -9.65
C ASN A 62 -5.51 9.07 -8.94
N MET A 63 -5.19 9.07 -7.64
CA MET A 63 -4.95 10.26 -6.81
C MET A 63 -3.46 10.46 -6.46
N LEU A 64 -2.57 9.63 -7.01
CA LEU A 64 -1.14 9.69 -6.73
C LEU A 64 -0.59 11.10 -6.97
N ASN A 65 0.25 11.56 -6.04
CA ASN A 65 0.92 12.87 -6.07
C ASN A 65 0.02 14.11 -5.98
N TRP A 66 -1.30 14.01 -5.78
CA TRP A 66 -2.14 15.21 -5.62
C TRP A 66 -1.76 15.99 -4.36
N THR A 67 -1.50 15.29 -3.25
CA THR A 67 -1.03 15.88 -1.98
C THR A 67 0.35 16.51 -2.12
N VAL A 68 1.25 15.87 -2.88
CA VAL A 68 2.58 16.41 -3.20
C VAL A 68 2.49 17.66 -4.05
N LEU A 69 1.65 17.65 -5.08
CA LEU A 69 1.43 18.81 -5.95
C LEU A 69 0.95 20.02 -5.14
N TYR A 70 0.02 19.81 -4.21
CA TYR A 70 -0.37 20.86 -3.26
C TYR A 70 0.79 21.31 -2.36
N ALA A 71 1.58 20.39 -1.82
CA ALA A 71 2.76 20.75 -1.01
C ALA A 71 3.83 21.54 -1.79
N LEU A 72 3.91 21.34 -3.12
CA LEU A 72 4.73 22.14 -4.05
C LEU A 72 4.13 23.51 -4.38
N GLY A 73 2.95 23.82 -3.82
CA GLY A 73 2.30 25.14 -3.90
C GLY A 73 1.17 25.23 -4.92
N ALA A 74 0.59 24.12 -5.36
CA ALA A 74 -0.64 24.17 -6.15
C ALA A 74 -1.82 24.73 -5.36
N ASP A 75 -2.89 25.10 -6.08
CA ASP A 75 -4.11 25.62 -5.45
C ASP A 75 -4.71 24.63 -4.45
N ARG A 76 -5.29 25.16 -3.36
CA ARG A 76 -5.92 24.37 -2.29
C ARG A 76 -7.03 23.46 -2.80
N ALA A 77 -7.67 23.80 -3.92
CA ALA A 77 -8.64 22.95 -4.58
C ALA A 77 -8.09 21.54 -4.88
N VAL A 78 -6.79 21.37 -5.15
CA VAL A 78 -6.19 20.04 -5.36
C VAL A 78 -6.32 19.16 -4.11
N LEU A 79 -5.98 19.69 -2.93
CA LEU A 79 -6.09 18.96 -1.67
C LEU A 79 -7.56 18.67 -1.31
N ASP A 80 -8.46 19.63 -1.54
CA ASP A 80 -9.89 19.42 -1.27
C ASP A 80 -10.49 18.36 -2.19
N ARG A 81 -10.10 18.32 -3.46
CA ARG A 81 -10.50 17.27 -4.41
C ARG A 81 -9.94 15.91 -4.04
N TYR A 82 -8.66 15.85 -3.67
CA TYR A 82 -8.02 14.65 -3.15
C TYR A 82 -8.83 14.05 -2.00
N ARG A 83 -9.22 14.87 -1.01
CA ARG A 83 -9.99 14.39 0.16
C ARG A 83 -11.35 13.81 -0.22
N VAL A 84 -12.06 14.43 -1.17
CA VAL A 84 -13.32 13.87 -1.67
C VAL A 84 -13.10 12.49 -2.30
N CYS A 85 -12.10 12.36 -3.17
CA CYS A 85 -11.81 11.09 -3.83
C CYS A 85 -11.27 10.04 -2.86
N TRP A 86 -10.43 10.43 -1.89
CA TRP A 86 -9.87 9.52 -0.90
C TRP A 86 -10.93 8.95 0.04
N GLU A 87 -11.80 9.80 0.60
CA GLU A 87 -12.90 9.33 1.44
C GLU A 87 -13.90 8.48 0.62
N GLY A 88 -14.16 8.86 -0.63
CA GLY A 88 -14.95 8.08 -1.57
C GLY A 88 -14.35 6.70 -1.84
N HIS A 89 -13.03 6.61 -2.06
CA HIS A 89 -12.29 5.36 -2.26
C HIS A 89 -12.41 4.43 -1.05
N LEU A 90 -12.14 4.96 0.15
CA LEU A 90 -12.25 4.20 1.40
C LEU A 90 -13.66 3.61 1.58
N GLN A 91 -14.69 4.40 1.29
CA GLN A 91 -16.07 3.95 1.39
C GLN A 91 -16.42 2.94 0.28
N GLN A 92 -16.05 3.21 -0.97
CA GLN A 92 -16.29 2.36 -2.13
C GLN A 92 -15.73 0.95 -1.92
N TYR A 93 -14.50 0.83 -1.43
CA TYR A 93 -13.86 -0.47 -1.19
C TYR A 93 -14.26 -1.11 0.14
N THR A 94 -14.83 -0.36 1.08
CA THR A 94 -15.51 -0.95 2.24
C THR A 94 -16.85 -1.59 1.82
N GLU A 95 -17.57 -0.97 0.88
CA GLU A 95 -18.85 -1.47 0.36
C GLU A 95 -18.67 -2.60 -0.66
N ALA A 96 -17.61 -2.55 -1.48
CA ALA A 96 -17.30 -3.56 -2.48
C ALA A 96 -16.95 -4.90 -1.83
N LYS A 97 -17.54 -5.97 -2.36
CA LYS A 97 -17.46 -7.33 -1.80
C LYS A 97 -17.20 -8.33 -2.91
N THR A 98 -16.43 -9.34 -2.57
CA THR A 98 -16.26 -10.54 -3.39
C THR A 98 -17.35 -11.56 -3.08
N VAL A 99 -17.56 -12.47 -4.03
CA VAL A 99 -18.43 -13.65 -3.91
C VAL A 99 -17.55 -14.88 -3.71
N GLU A 100 -16.55 -15.07 -4.57
CA GLU A 100 -15.75 -16.29 -4.61
C GLU A 100 -14.54 -16.20 -3.67
N VAL A 101 -13.85 -15.06 -3.62
CA VAL A 101 -12.71 -14.86 -2.70
C VAL A 101 -13.21 -14.64 -1.28
N GLU A 102 -12.88 -15.56 -0.37
CA GLU A 102 -13.37 -15.52 1.01
C GLU A 102 -12.94 -14.25 1.79
N MET A 103 -11.71 -13.78 1.57
CA MET A 103 -11.07 -12.71 2.35
C MET A 103 -11.84 -11.39 2.35
N ALA A 104 -12.49 -11.08 1.22
CA ALA A 104 -13.14 -9.80 0.96
C ALA A 104 -14.68 -9.89 0.85
N ARG A 105 -15.30 -11.01 1.29
CA ARG A 105 -16.78 -11.18 1.27
C ARG A 105 -17.52 -10.18 2.15
N ASP A 106 -16.86 -9.73 3.21
CA ASP A 106 -17.41 -8.76 4.16
C ASP A 106 -16.95 -7.31 3.90
N GLY A 107 -16.39 -7.06 2.71
CA GLY A 107 -15.80 -5.79 2.32
C GLY A 107 -14.33 -6.00 1.95
N MET A 108 -13.88 -5.39 0.85
CA MET A 108 -12.47 -5.41 0.47
C MET A 108 -11.62 -4.62 1.47
N TYR A 109 -12.20 -3.57 2.07
CA TYR A 109 -11.62 -2.81 3.17
C TYR A 109 -12.31 -3.10 4.49
N TYR A 110 -11.52 -3.12 5.55
CA TYR A 110 -11.99 -3.14 6.94
C TYR A 110 -11.16 -2.14 7.74
N LYS A 111 -11.81 -1.33 8.58
CA LYS A 111 -11.14 -0.22 9.31
C LYS A 111 -10.38 0.75 8.39
N GLU A 112 -10.88 0.96 7.17
CA GLU A 112 -10.32 1.82 6.12
C GLU A 112 -8.97 1.33 5.55
N PHE A 113 -8.65 0.05 5.70
CA PHE A 113 -7.41 -0.54 5.19
C PHE A 113 -7.73 -1.89 4.50
N PRO A 114 -7.02 -2.27 3.41
CA PRO A 114 -7.20 -3.55 2.74
C PRO A 114 -7.27 -4.75 3.72
N VAL A 115 -8.20 -5.68 3.51
CA VAL A 115 -8.39 -6.80 4.46
C VAL A 115 -7.14 -7.66 4.62
N MET A 116 -6.48 -8.00 3.51
CA MET A 116 -5.15 -8.61 3.46
C MET A 116 -4.58 -8.60 2.04
N PHE A 117 -3.33 -8.19 1.85
CA PHE A 117 -2.61 -8.37 0.57
C PHE A 117 -1.10 -8.23 0.85
N ASP A 118 -0.27 -8.22 -0.18
CA ASP A 118 1.15 -7.98 0.01
C ASP A 118 1.51 -6.50 0.16
N TRP A 119 2.71 -6.24 0.68
CA TRP A 119 3.20 -4.88 0.92
C TRP A 119 3.69 -4.14 -0.32
N TYR A 120 3.87 -4.82 -1.45
CA TYR A 120 4.10 -4.13 -2.72
C TYR A 120 2.84 -3.34 -3.08
N HIS A 121 1.70 -4.00 -3.10
CA HIS A 121 0.41 -3.40 -3.45
C HIS A 121 -0.17 -2.51 -2.33
N HIS A 122 0.05 -2.84 -1.04
CA HIS A 122 -0.28 -1.87 0.02
C HIS A 122 0.54 -0.58 -0.13
N GLY A 123 1.78 -0.68 -0.61
CA GLY A 123 2.63 0.46 -0.90
C GLY A 123 2.06 1.34 -2.02
N GLU A 124 1.62 0.72 -3.13
CA GLU A 124 0.95 1.40 -4.25
C GLU A 124 -0.30 2.13 -3.74
N TRP A 125 -1.18 1.45 -3.00
CA TRP A 125 -2.34 2.08 -2.37
C TRP A 125 -1.98 3.25 -1.44
N LEU A 126 -1.00 3.06 -0.55
CA LEU A 126 -0.59 4.06 0.45
C LEU A 126 0.10 5.27 -0.17
N SER A 127 0.63 5.18 -1.38
CA SER A 127 1.32 6.28 -2.07
C SER A 127 0.46 7.55 -2.17
N ALA A 128 -0.86 7.40 -2.34
CA ALA A 128 -1.82 8.49 -2.38
C ALA A 128 -2.05 9.13 -0.99
N PHE A 129 -1.84 8.38 0.09
CA PHE A 129 -2.13 8.78 1.47
C PHE A 129 -0.91 9.29 2.23
N ILE A 130 0.22 8.60 2.09
CA ILE A 130 1.31 8.69 3.05
C ILE A 130 1.99 10.06 3.04
N LEU A 131 1.92 10.79 1.91
CA LEU A 131 2.50 12.12 1.77
C LEU A 131 1.53 13.27 2.14
N GLU A 132 0.29 12.99 2.57
CA GLU A 132 -0.64 14.04 3.03
C GLU A 132 -0.09 14.83 4.23
N GLY A 133 0.75 14.22 5.07
CA GLY A 133 1.41 14.92 6.18
C GLY A 133 2.32 16.10 5.74
N LEU A 134 2.79 16.12 4.49
CA LEU A 134 3.51 17.27 3.92
C LEU A 134 2.57 18.42 3.53
N ALA A 135 1.32 18.10 3.22
CA ALA A 135 0.29 19.04 2.81
C ALA A 135 -0.44 19.66 4.01
N ASP A 136 -0.88 18.83 4.95
CA ASP A 136 -1.68 19.26 6.11
C ASP A 136 -1.40 18.37 7.35
N PRO A 137 -0.27 18.59 8.04
CA PRO A 137 0.09 17.79 9.22
C PRO A 137 -0.88 17.98 10.41
N GLY A 138 -1.72 19.02 10.37
CA GLY A 138 -2.70 19.31 11.40
C GLY A 138 -4.03 18.57 11.24
N ASP A 139 -4.24 17.85 10.14
CA ASP A 139 -5.51 17.18 9.88
C ASP A 139 -5.75 16.04 10.89
N ARG A 140 -6.83 16.16 11.66
CA ARG A 140 -7.16 15.21 12.73
C ARG A 140 -7.51 13.82 12.19
N ILE A 141 -8.23 13.73 11.08
CA ILE A 141 -8.70 12.45 10.52
C ILE A 141 -7.52 11.67 9.97
N TYR A 142 -6.63 12.34 9.22
CA TYR A 142 -5.37 11.80 8.76
C TYR A 142 -4.53 11.28 9.93
N ASN A 143 -4.39 12.08 11.00
CA ASN A 143 -3.66 11.70 12.21
C ASN A 143 -4.23 10.44 12.90
N GLU A 144 -5.56 10.33 13.02
CA GLU A 144 -6.23 9.17 13.61
C GLU A 144 -6.07 7.92 12.74
N ARG A 145 -6.20 8.08 11.41
CA ARG A 145 -6.05 7.03 10.42
C ARG A 145 -4.62 6.47 10.39
N LEU A 146 -3.62 7.34 10.35
CA LEU A 146 -2.21 6.96 10.34
C LEU A 146 -1.83 6.16 11.60
N ARG A 147 -2.28 6.61 12.79
CA ARG A 147 -2.05 5.87 14.04
C ARG A 147 -2.70 4.50 14.03
N ARG A 148 -3.95 4.41 13.53
CA ARG A 148 -4.66 3.13 13.42
C ARG A 148 -3.95 2.18 12.46
N PHE A 149 -3.51 2.67 11.30
CA PHE A 149 -2.78 1.86 10.32
C PHE A 149 -1.45 1.36 10.87
N ALA A 150 -0.67 2.21 11.54
CA ALA A 150 0.55 1.77 12.23
C ALA A 150 0.22 0.72 13.32
N GLY A 151 -0.86 0.91 14.07
CA GLY A 151 -1.32 -0.03 15.10
C GLY A 151 -1.64 -1.44 14.59
N LEU A 152 -2.02 -1.59 13.31
CA LEU A 152 -2.21 -2.91 12.67
C LEU A 152 -0.92 -3.73 12.60
N TYR A 153 0.25 -3.09 12.65
CA TYR A 153 1.57 -3.71 12.54
C TYR A 153 2.39 -3.63 13.82
N MET A 154 1.92 -2.93 14.84
CA MET A 154 2.58 -2.80 16.15
C MET A 154 1.98 -3.72 17.21
N ASN A 155 1.16 -4.70 16.81
CA ASN A 155 0.41 -5.58 17.72
C ASN A 155 -0.52 -4.80 18.69
N GLU A 156 -1.03 -3.65 18.24
CA GLU A 156 -1.97 -2.82 19.03
C GLU A 156 -3.44 -3.16 18.72
N ASP A 157 -3.71 -3.79 17.58
CA ASP A 157 -5.05 -4.23 17.19
C ASP A 157 -5.30 -5.71 17.54
N PRO A 158 -6.27 -6.04 18.40
CA PRO A 158 -6.50 -7.43 18.83
C PRO A 158 -7.08 -8.34 17.75
N GLN A 159 -7.65 -7.77 16.67
CA GLN A 159 -8.21 -8.53 15.55
C GLN A 159 -7.16 -8.74 14.44
N ALA A 160 -6.31 -7.74 14.19
CA ALA A 160 -5.29 -7.79 13.16
C ALA A 160 -3.93 -8.21 13.76
N LYS A 161 -3.78 -9.50 14.04
CA LYS A 161 -2.54 -10.07 14.62
C LYS A 161 -1.43 -10.24 13.58
N ASN A 162 -1.09 -9.17 12.86
CA ASN A 162 -0.08 -9.18 11.80
C ASN A 162 1.34 -9.36 12.36
N TYR A 163 1.66 -8.66 13.45
CA TYR A 163 3.00 -8.63 14.04
C TYR A 163 3.11 -9.55 15.26
N ASP A 164 4.19 -10.32 15.30
CA ASP A 164 4.61 -11.08 16.46
C ASP A 164 5.81 -10.37 17.14
N PRO A 165 5.64 -9.84 18.36
CA PRO A 165 6.72 -9.14 19.06
C PRO A 165 7.78 -10.07 19.64
N GLU A 166 7.53 -11.38 19.78
CA GLU A 166 8.53 -12.33 20.30
C GLU A 166 9.60 -12.59 19.25
N HIS A 167 9.18 -12.96 18.04
CA HIS A 167 10.10 -13.23 16.93
C HIS A 167 10.38 -11.99 16.07
N LYS A 168 9.69 -10.86 16.29
CA LYS A 168 9.81 -9.62 15.50
C LYS A 168 9.56 -9.88 14.02
N ILE A 169 8.40 -10.46 13.72
CA ILE A 169 7.99 -10.82 12.36
C ILE A 169 6.61 -10.29 12.02
N ILE A 170 6.39 -9.92 10.76
CA ILE A 170 5.05 -9.86 10.18
C ILE A 170 4.72 -11.26 9.65
N ARG A 171 3.64 -11.86 10.16
CA ARG A 171 3.42 -13.32 10.14
C ARG A 171 3.02 -13.91 8.79
N SER A 172 2.86 -13.09 7.76
CA SER A 172 2.51 -13.51 6.40
C SER A 172 2.86 -12.40 5.40
N LEU A 173 3.21 -12.76 4.17
CA LEU A 173 3.25 -11.85 3.03
C LEU A 173 1.86 -11.23 2.81
N PHE A 174 0.79 -12.01 2.96
CA PHE A 174 -0.59 -11.51 2.91
C PHE A 174 -1.04 -11.08 4.30
N ASN A 175 -1.12 -9.79 4.53
CA ASN A 175 -1.46 -9.20 5.83
C ASN A 175 -2.30 -7.93 5.64
N GLY A 176 -2.97 -7.47 6.68
CA GLY A 176 -3.83 -6.29 6.58
C GLY A 176 -4.77 -6.10 7.76
N SER A 177 -5.88 -5.42 7.55
CA SER A 177 -6.82 -5.05 8.63
C SER A 177 -7.57 -6.21 9.25
N ARG A 178 -7.57 -7.39 8.62
CA ARG A 178 -8.12 -8.63 9.16
C ARG A 178 -7.04 -9.63 9.62
N GLY A 179 -5.78 -9.20 9.68
CA GLY A 179 -4.67 -10.03 10.11
C GLY A 179 -3.98 -10.79 8.96
N PRO A 180 -3.05 -11.69 9.30
CA PRO A 180 -2.25 -12.43 8.33
C PRO A 180 -3.00 -13.63 7.75
N LEU A 181 -2.77 -13.94 6.48
CA LEU A 181 -3.19 -15.19 5.86
C LEU A 181 -2.22 -16.31 6.24
N LEU A 182 -2.66 -17.24 7.08
CA LEU A 182 -1.84 -18.34 7.61
C LEU A 182 -2.13 -19.67 6.91
N ARG A 183 -2.30 -19.60 5.59
CA ARG A 183 -2.40 -20.74 4.68
C ARG A 183 -1.74 -20.37 3.36
N LYS A 184 -1.45 -21.35 2.52
CA LYS A 184 -1.08 -21.08 1.13
C LYS A 184 -2.17 -20.24 0.45
N ALA A 185 -1.75 -19.21 -0.28
CA ALA A 185 -2.63 -18.46 -1.16
C ALA A 185 -3.02 -19.32 -2.37
N THR A 186 -4.21 -19.09 -2.89
CA THR A 186 -4.69 -19.67 -4.14
C THR A 186 -4.55 -18.64 -5.24
N ALA A 187 -4.52 -19.08 -6.50
CA ALA A 187 -4.54 -18.15 -7.63
C ALA A 187 -5.74 -17.18 -7.59
N LEU A 188 -6.87 -17.62 -7.04
CA LEU A 188 -8.07 -16.80 -6.88
C LEU A 188 -7.90 -15.70 -5.82
N ASP A 189 -7.15 -15.96 -4.75
CA ASP A 189 -6.86 -14.95 -3.73
C ASP A 189 -6.09 -13.74 -4.31
N TRP A 190 -5.30 -13.98 -5.36
CA TRP A 190 -4.59 -12.96 -6.14
C TRP A 190 -5.42 -12.39 -7.29
N ALA A 191 -6.15 -13.21 -8.04
CA ALA A 191 -6.86 -12.77 -9.25
C ALA A 191 -8.20 -12.08 -8.96
N GLY A 192 -8.81 -12.35 -7.81
CA GLY A 192 -10.18 -11.93 -7.53
C GLY A 192 -11.25 -12.84 -8.12
N ASP A 193 -12.51 -12.44 -7.98
CA ASP A 193 -13.66 -13.13 -8.57
C ASP A 193 -13.55 -13.24 -10.10
N PRO A 194 -14.31 -14.11 -10.79
CA PRO A 194 -14.29 -14.16 -12.25
C PRO A 194 -14.56 -12.81 -12.95
N VAL A 195 -13.91 -12.59 -14.09
CA VAL A 195 -14.17 -11.44 -14.98
C VAL A 195 -14.11 -11.85 -16.44
N GLU A 196 -14.96 -11.22 -17.26
CA GLU A 196 -14.89 -11.34 -18.71
C GLU A 196 -13.72 -10.47 -19.23
N ILE A 197 -12.70 -11.13 -19.77
CA ILE A 197 -11.51 -10.49 -20.36
C ILE A 197 -11.64 -10.40 -21.89
N GLU A 198 -11.96 -11.52 -22.53
CA GLU A 198 -11.98 -11.64 -23.99
C GLU A 198 -12.91 -10.58 -24.63
N GLY A 199 -12.34 -9.77 -25.53
CA GLY A 199 -13.09 -8.73 -26.24
C GLY A 199 -13.49 -7.51 -25.40
N ARG A 200 -13.13 -7.46 -24.11
CA ARG A 200 -13.54 -6.39 -23.19
C ARG A 200 -12.42 -5.39 -22.87
N PHE A 201 -11.25 -5.89 -22.49
CA PHE A 201 -10.06 -5.07 -22.20
C PHE A 201 -8.77 -5.89 -22.45
N ARG A 202 -7.61 -5.25 -22.28
CA ARG A 202 -6.29 -5.89 -22.44
C ARG A 202 -5.52 -5.79 -21.11
N PRO A 203 -5.43 -6.88 -20.34
CA PRO A 203 -4.61 -6.92 -19.13
C PRO A 203 -3.15 -6.54 -19.42
N GLY A 204 -2.50 -5.86 -18.48
CA GLY A 204 -1.11 -5.43 -18.61
C GLY A 204 -0.11 -6.58 -18.78
N HIS A 205 -0.42 -7.74 -18.21
CA HIS A 205 0.40 -8.95 -18.30
C HIS A 205 0.09 -9.84 -19.52
N GLY A 206 -0.91 -9.46 -20.33
CA GLY A 206 -1.19 -10.09 -21.62
C GLY A 206 -2.14 -11.29 -21.59
N GLU A 207 -2.82 -11.56 -20.48
CA GLU A 207 -3.85 -12.60 -20.40
C GLU A 207 -5.03 -12.30 -21.32
N GLY A 208 -5.51 -13.31 -22.05
CA GLY A 208 -6.69 -13.22 -22.91
C GLY A 208 -7.97 -13.81 -22.27
N THR A 209 -7.85 -14.58 -21.19
CA THR A 209 -8.98 -15.23 -20.49
C THR A 209 -8.75 -15.25 -18.99
N PHE A 210 -9.82 -15.38 -18.20
CA PHE A 210 -9.72 -15.52 -16.74
C PHE A 210 -8.94 -16.78 -16.33
N ALA A 211 -9.00 -17.86 -17.10
CA ALA A 211 -8.19 -19.05 -16.86
C ALA A 211 -6.69 -18.77 -16.96
N GLN A 212 -6.27 -17.95 -17.93
CA GLN A 212 -4.87 -17.53 -18.05
C GLN A 212 -4.44 -16.63 -16.87
N MET A 213 -5.34 -15.81 -16.33
CA MET A 213 -5.09 -15.04 -15.11
C MET A 213 -4.92 -15.94 -13.89
N LEU A 214 -5.69 -17.01 -13.75
CA LEU A 214 -5.47 -18.01 -12.69
C LEU A 214 -4.15 -18.77 -12.90
N ASP A 215 -3.81 -19.13 -14.13
CA ASP A 215 -2.55 -19.79 -14.46
C ASP A 215 -1.33 -18.91 -14.16
N HIS A 216 -1.45 -17.59 -14.30
CA HIS A 216 -0.43 -16.62 -13.89
C HIS A 216 -0.14 -16.75 -12.40
N PHE A 217 -1.16 -16.79 -11.54
CA PHE A 217 -1.00 -16.78 -10.09
C PHE A 217 -0.86 -18.16 -9.43
N LYS A 218 -0.87 -19.27 -10.20
CA LYS A 218 -0.88 -20.63 -9.64
C LYS A 218 0.30 -20.93 -8.70
N ASP A 219 1.46 -20.34 -8.98
CA ASP A 219 2.69 -20.56 -8.23
C ASP A 219 2.93 -19.51 -7.12
N TYR A 220 2.08 -18.49 -7.00
CA TYR A 220 2.14 -17.43 -5.99
C TYR A 220 1.54 -17.86 -4.64
N ASN A 221 1.79 -19.09 -4.21
CA ASN A 221 1.04 -19.71 -3.11
C ASN A 221 1.74 -19.64 -1.75
N ASP A 222 3.08 -19.59 -1.71
CA ASP A 222 3.86 -19.65 -0.48
C ASP A 222 3.97 -18.29 0.22
N VAL A 223 2.93 -17.92 0.97
CA VAL A 223 2.79 -16.60 1.61
C VAL A 223 2.95 -16.59 3.13
N VAL A 224 3.01 -17.76 3.79
CA VAL A 224 3.10 -17.85 5.25
C VAL A 224 4.51 -17.49 5.72
N GLY A 225 4.61 -16.79 6.87
CA GLY A 225 5.88 -16.31 7.40
C GLY A 225 6.21 -14.90 6.96
N ASP A 226 7.29 -14.35 7.51
CA ASP A 226 7.75 -13.01 7.14
C ASP A 226 8.45 -13.00 5.79
N HIS A 227 8.33 -11.89 5.09
CA HIS A 227 8.88 -11.67 3.75
C HIS A 227 9.50 -10.27 3.66
N PRO A 228 10.63 -10.07 2.96
CA PRO A 228 11.29 -8.76 2.84
C PRO A 228 10.37 -7.62 2.40
N LEU A 229 9.38 -7.89 1.55
CA LEU A 229 8.38 -6.90 1.14
C LEU A 229 7.66 -6.25 2.34
N ASN A 230 7.46 -7.00 3.43
CA ASN A 230 6.84 -6.48 4.64
C ASN A 230 7.63 -5.34 5.31
N LEU A 231 8.91 -5.11 4.93
CA LEU A 231 9.64 -3.89 5.31
C LEU A 231 8.91 -2.62 4.88
N GLY A 232 8.05 -2.68 3.85
CA GLY A 232 7.18 -1.57 3.47
C GLY A 232 6.33 -1.02 4.63
N ALA A 233 5.95 -1.88 5.59
CA ALA A 233 5.22 -1.52 6.80
C ALA A 233 5.92 -0.47 7.67
N THR A 234 7.24 -0.41 7.62
CA THR A 234 8.04 0.59 8.35
C THR A 234 7.68 2.02 7.95
N THR A 235 7.14 2.21 6.74
CA THR A 235 6.65 3.52 6.26
C THR A 235 5.54 4.08 7.15
N LEU A 236 4.63 3.23 7.65
CA LEU A 236 3.57 3.66 8.57
C LEU A 236 4.16 4.13 9.91
N GLY A 237 5.13 3.37 10.44
CA GLY A 237 5.85 3.74 11.66
C GLY A 237 6.63 5.04 11.49
N PHE A 238 7.36 5.20 10.37
CA PHE A 238 8.07 6.44 10.07
C PHE A 238 7.13 7.65 10.00
N ASN A 239 6.03 7.54 9.26
CA ASN A 239 5.08 8.64 9.11
C ASN A 239 4.41 9.00 10.43
N ALA A 240 3.99 8.00 11.21
CA ALA A 240 3.43 8.23 12.53
C ALA A 240 4.46 8.90 13.46
N TYR A 241 5.73 8.51 13.42
CA TYR A 241 6.77 9.21 14.18
C TYR A 241 6.98 10.65 13.70
N ALA A 242 7.11 10.87 12.38
CA ALA A 242 7.37 12.18 11.80
C ALA A 242 6.25 13.18 12.13
N LEU A 243 5.00 12.72 12.13
CA LEU A 243 3.83 13.55 12.40
C LEU A 243 3.64 13.86 13.89
N THR A 244 4.03 12.94 14.77
CA THR A 244 3.59 12.96 16.18
C THR A 244 4.71 13.13 17.19
N GLY A 245 5.94 12.77 16.82
CA GLY A 245 7.09 12.69 17.71
C GLY A 245 7.03 11.55 18.73
N GLU A 246 6.02 10.67 18.70
CA GLU A 246 5.85 9.58 19.66
C GLU A 246 6.88 8.47 19.41
N SER A 247 7.74 8.20 20.40
CA SER A 247 8.90 7.31 20.20
C SER A 247 8.55 5.88 19.86
N LYS A 248 7.39 5.37 20.31
CA LYS A 248 6.95 3.99 20.05
C LYS A 248 6.96 3.61 18.57
N TYR A 249 6.63 4.57 17.69
CA TYR A 249 6.59 4.34 16.24
C TYR A 249 8.00 4.18 15.65
N ARG A 250 8.93 5.05 16.06
CA ARG A 250 10.35 4.95 15.70
C ARG A 250 10.97 3.67 16.26
N ASP A 251 10.69 3.36 17.52
CA ASP A 251 11.31 2.23 18.23
C ASP A 251 10.87 0.90 17.60
N TRP A 252 9.58 0.75 17.26
CA TRP A 252 9.08 -0.42 16.51
C TRP A 252 9.70 -0.52 15.10
N MET A 253 9.74 0.60 14.37
CA MET A 253 10.30 0.65 13.02
C MET A 253 11.78 0.19 13.02
N LEU A 254 12.58 0.73 13.93
CA LEU A 254 13.99 0.37 14.07
C LEU A 254 14.15 -1.09 14.52
N GLU A 255 13.39 -1.55 15.51
CA GLU A 255 13.43 -2.95 15.96
C GLU A 255 13.17 -3.93 14.82
N TYR A 256 12.14 -3.67 14.02
CA TYR A 256 11.75 -4.54 12.92
C TYR A 256 12.79 -4.52 11.77
N THR A 257 13.30 -3.34 11.41
CA THR A 257 14.39 -3.22 10.43
C THR A 257 15.67 -3.90 10.92
N ASP A 258 16.05 -3.72 12.18
CA ASP A 258 17.25 -4.33 12.76
C ASP A 258 17.15 -5.86 12.76
N ALA A 259 15.96 -6.43 13.03
CA ALA A 259 15.74 -7.87 12.93
C ALA A 259 16.01 -8.40 11.50
N TRP A 260 15.60 -7.66 10.46
CA TRP A 260 15.93 -7.99 9.07
C TRP A 260 17.42 -7.86 8.75
N VAL A 261 18.10 -6.84 9.31
CA VAL A 261 19.56 -6.69 9.19
C VAL A 261 20.30 -7.85 9.85
N GLU A 262 19.88 -8.28 11.04
CA GLU A 262 20.45 -9.42 11.76
C GLU A 262 20.27 -10.72 10.98
N ARG A 263 19.07 -10.99 10.46
CA ARG A 263 18.78 -12.17 9.63
C ARG A 263 19.59 -12.18 8.34
N THR A 264 19.76 -11.02 7.70
CA THR A 264 20.60 -10.86 6.51
C THR A 264 22.05 -11.21 6.81
N LYS A 265 22.62 -10.70 7.92
CA LYS A 265 23.98 -11.05 8.36
C LYS A 265 24.11 -12.54 8.68
N ALA A 266 23.12 -13.12 9.35
CA ALA A 266 23.09 -14.55 9.66
C ALA A 266 23.00 -15.44 8.40
N ASN A 267 22.55 -14.88 7.27
CA ASN A 267 22.41 -15.55 5.98
C ASN A 267 23.48 -15.10 4.97
N ASN A 268 24.72 -14.88 5.42
CA ASN A 268 25.87 -14.51 4.58
C ASN A 268 25.65 -13.21 3.78
N ASP A 269 25.05 -12.21 4.43
CA ASP A 269 24.71 -10.90 3.84
C ASP A 269 23.73 -10.96 2.67
N LEU A 270 23.00 -12.08 2.52
CA LEU A 270 21.89 -12.22 1.59
C LEU A 270 20.58 -12.11 2.36
N ILE A 271 19.71 -11.18 1.97
CA ILE A 271 18.40 -11.05 2.61
C ILE A 271 17.57 -12.32 2.35
N PRO A 272 17.13 -13.06 3.38
CA PRO A 272 16.28 -14.22 3.18
C PRO A 272 14.90 -13.81 2.67
N SER A 273 14.27 -14.64 1.84
CA SER A 273 12.92 -14.41 1.31
C SER A 273 11.82 -14.92 2.25
N ASN A 274 12.15 -15.76 3.21
CA ASN A 274 11.17 -16.27 4.17
C ASN A 274 11.75 -16.35 5.57
N ILE A 275 10.98 -15.93 6.57
CA ILE A 275 11.21 -16.21 7.99
C ILE A 275 9.99 -16.96 8.53
N GLY A 276 10.25 -18.11 9.17
CA GLY A 276 9.27 -18.96 9.83
C GLY A 276 8.45 -18.23 10.87
N LEU A 277 7.25 -18.75 11.16
CA LEU A 277 6.46 -18.27 12.30
C LEU A 277 7.16 -18.45 13.65
N ASP A 278 8.18 -19.30 13.71
CA ASP A 278 9.08 -19.53 14.85
C ASP A 278 10.37 -18.69 14.79
N GLY A 279 10.47 -17.75 13.85
CA GLY A 279 11.64 -16.90 13.64
C GLY A 279 12.80 -17.55 12.88
N THR A 280 12.67 -18.80 12.43
CA THR A 280 13.74 -19.50 11.69
C THR A 280 13.86 -19.04 10.25
N ILE A 281 15.08 -18.91 9.72
CA ILE A 281 15.29 -18.54 8.32
C ILE A 281 14.81 -19.67 7.40
N GLY A 282 13.87 -19.37 6.49
CA GLY A 282 13.26 -20.33 5.58
C GLY A 282 12.28 -21.30 6.26
N GLY A 283 11.81 -21.02 7.48
CA GLY A 283 10.98 -21.93 8.27
C GLY A 283 9.71 -22.41 7.57
N GLU A 284 9.03 -21.53 6.83
CA GLU A 284 7.83 -21.90 6.04
C GLU A 284 8.16 -22.38 4.62
N ALA A 285 9.45 -22.49 4.30
CA ALA A 285 9.97 -22.87 2.99
C ALA A 285 10.89 -24.11 3.07
N ASP A 286 10.62 -25.03 4.00
CA ASP A 286 11.40 -26.25 4.23
C ASP A 286 12.91 -25.98 4.50
N GLY A 287 13.20 -24.89 5.21
CA GLY A 287 14.57 -24.44 5.50
C GLY A 287 15.27 -23.74 4.31
N LYS A 288 14.57 -23.51 3.19
CA LYS A 288 15.12 -22.79 2.04
C LYS A 288 14.95 -21.29 2.27
N TRP A 289 16.02 -20.61 2.67
CA TRP A 289 16.03 -19.16 2.86
C TRP A 289 15.59 -18.36 1.61
N TYR A 290 15.69 -18.93 0.42
CA TYR A 290 15.34 -18.33 -0.87
C TYR A 290 13.92 -18.69 -1.37
N GLY A 291 13.19 -19.51 -0.63
CA GLY A 291 11.83 -19.94 -0.98
C GLY A 291 10.78 -18.88 -0.61
N GLY A 292 9.51 -19.21 -0.88
CA GLY A 292 8.38 -18.29 -0.73
C GLY A 292 7.98 -17.62 -2.04
N CYS A 293 6.79 -17.03 -2.04
CA CYS A 293 6.31 -16.15 -3.11
C CYS A 293 7.26 -14.95 -3.26
N TYR A 294 7.61 -14.57 -4.49
CA TYR A 294 8.62 -13.54 -4.78
C TYR A 294 10.03 -13.80 -4.22
N GLY A 295 10.30 -15.02 -3.73
CA GLY A 295 11.62 -15.36 -3.22
C GLY A 295 12.70 -15.40 -4.30
N TRP A 296 13.98 -15.47 -3.91
CA TRP A 296 15.08 -15.57 -4.87
C TRP A 296 14.99 -16.79 -5.80
N GLY A 297 14.34 -17.87 -5.35
CA GLY A 297 14.09 -19.05 -6.18
C GLY A 297 12.76 -19.03 -6.94
N PHE A 298 12.02 -17.92 -6.90
CA PHE A 298 10.70 -17.78 -7.50
C PHE A 298 10.82 -17.51 -9.01
N SER A 299 10.08 -18.27 -9.81
CA SER A 299 9.93 -18.04 -11.25
C SER A 299 8.52 -18.43 -11.68
N VAL A 300 7.91 -17.57 -12.49
CA VAL A 300 6.65 -17.87 -13.21
C VAL A 300 6.90 -18.59 -14.54
N ILE A 301 8.17 -18.71 -14.93
CA ILE A 301 8.62 -19.44 -16.12
C ILE A 301 9.31 -20.70 -15.62
N ASN A 302 8.68 -21.85 -15.82
CA ASN A 302 9.31 -23.16 -15.61
C ASN A 302 10.21 -23.54 -16.79
#